data_AF-A0A7D7U9H1-F1
#
_entry.id   AF-A0A7D7U9H1-F1
#
_cell.length_a   1.000
_cell.length_b   1.000
_cell.length_c   1.000
_cell.angle_alpha   90.00
_cell.angle_beta   90.00
_cell.angle_gamma   90.00
#
_symmetry.space_group_name_H-M   'P 1'
#
loop_
_entity.id
_entity.type
_entity.pdbx_description
1 polymer ?
#
loop_
_entity_poly.entity_id
_entity_poly.type
_entity_poly.pdbx_seq_one_letter_code
_entity_poly.pdbx_strand_id
1 'polypeptide(L)'
;MMSNTDKVFSFDESSKEQILQDFDNYKAEYCISTFLATHPQASEYDLRDYLESAKRSYVRAKRNNMSDELWLEHLHKFIKGYKLVAPLQRELDKLILNKDFTNLELEKAELAKQKAELEKERIAFLNEQNEFIQNGRSKHFDHIVTTSEYEATKKELELKYYKEIEAIKEKHQEELVKNQEETKKIFDEEINNIKDFYDKKLEKVSTHYNKLKEKLAELKDDNNKLINEIYERDLASENQIALRTKDYYEELEKIRKILRNYEVLSFELKTKIKEKDYLLNQLKSKLKHKDDEFKKFIKDQPEIVNQLINDGIKQGVKVKFNQLESKLKERVKQYEDTVGQTYEKHKNEVDKILIANETKVEVMKNALLQAEETAKLTTNELERIKSEYDLVIYTNRELNEAIKIEQEKAKELAAKVEILTAENNDLDKLNNLLVKKYNDNDHLLSVSKSISEQLDKINASQLSLQKVLQTSDDDKTNQKIIDLNKAIDQVNSTYKQSKGLKNEPIQLPKSTPTQGKIIEYIDEDDTLDSQWARQFSEATKRIKEKKLNKKKKALLDKEISEFK
;
A
#
# COMPACT_ATOMS: atom_id res chain seq x y z
N MET A 1 15.66 -66.49 49.56
CA MET A 1 15.33 -67.01 50.89
C MET A 1 15.06 -65.82 51.79
N MET A 2 13.79 -65.59 52.12
CA MET A 2 13.38 -64.55 53.06
C MET A 2 13.50 -65.12 54.48
N SER A 3 14.34 -64.52 55.34
CA SER A 3 14.34 -64.86 56.76
C SER A 3 13.32 -63.99 57.49
N ASN A 4 12.14 -64.57 57.73
CA ASN A 4 11.29 -64.17 58.83
C ASN A 4 12.03 -64.43 60.15
N THR A 5 12.29 -63.38 60.93
CA THR A 5 11.87 -63.23 62.34
C THR A 5 12.48 -61.97 62.96
N ASP A 6 11.95 -60.80 62.62
CA ASP A 6 11.96 -59.65 63.53
C ASP A 6 10.51 -59.42 63.99
N LYS A 7 10.08 -60.22 64.98
CA LYS A 7 8.94 -59.84 65.81
C LYS A 7 9.41 -58.72 66.72
N VAL A 8 9.38 -57.50 66.22
CA VAL A 8 9.40 -56.29 67.06
C VAL A 8 8.08 -56.31 67.83
N PHE A 9 8.10 -56.80 69.07
CA PHE A 9 7.01 -56.57 70.02
C PHE A 9 6.90 -55.05 70.20
N SER A 10 5.84 -54.44 69.64
CA SER A 10 5.48 -53.06 69.90
C SER A 10 5.09 -52.93 71.37
N PHE A 11 6.02 -52.45 72.19
CA PHE A 11 5.79 -52.17 73.59
C PHE A 11 5.02 -50.84 73.69
N ASP A 12 3.79 -50.88 74.21
CA ASP A 12 2.90 -49.73 74.35
C ASP A 12 3.54 -48.64 75.25
N GLU A 13 3.50 -47.38 74.82
CA GLU A 13 4.14 -46.27 75.56
C GLU A 13 3.59 -46.11 76.97
N SER A 14 2.30 -46.43 77.16
CA SER A 14 1.61 -46.40 78.46
C SER A 14 2.20 -47.40 79.46
N SER A 15 2.56 -48.61 78.99
CA SER A 15 3.18 -49.63 79.84
C SER A 15 4.61 -49.26 80.25
N LYS A 16 5.30 -48.46 79.43
CA LYS A 16 6.65 -47.97 79.72
C LYS A 16 6.61 -46.90 80.80
N GLU A 17 5.67 -45.96 80.71
CA GLU A 17 5.47 -44.92 81.72
C GLU A 17 5.14 -45.49 83.09
N GLN A 18 4.28 -46.52 83.15
CA GLN A 18 3.92 -47.18 84.40
C GLN A 18 5.13 -47.90 85.05
N ILE A 19 5.96 -48.59 84.25
CA ILE A 19 7.19 -49.22 84.76
C ILE A 19 8.21 -48.17 85.24
N LEU A 20 8.32 -47.04 84.55
CA LEU A 20 9.21 -45.95 84.95
C LEU A 20 8.76 -45.35 86.30
N GLN A 21 7.44 -45.20 86.49
CA GLN A 21 6.86 -44.69 87.72
C GLN A 21 7.02 -45.68 88.89
N ASP A 22 6.87 -46.99 88.65
CA ASP A 22 7.15 -48.02 89.64
C ASP A 22 8.62 -48.03 90.09
N PHE A 23 9.55 -47.79 89.16
CA PHE A 23 10.97 -47.66 89.49
C PHE A 23 11.23 -46.46 90.40
N ASP A 24 10.69 -45.30 90.04
CA ASP A 24 10.88 -44.05 90.78
C ASP A 24 10.28 -44.14 92.20
N ASN A 25 9.12 -44.77 92.34
CA ASN A 25 8.43 -44.88 93.63
C ASN A 25 9.04 -45.90 94.58
N TYR A 26 9.55 -47.04 94.08
CA TYR A 26 9.87 -48.19 94.95
C TYR A 26 11.30 -48.71 94.85
N LYS A 27 12.01 -48.43 93.73
CA LYS A 27 13.33 -49.03 93.48
C LYS A 27 14.46 -47.99 93.49
N ALA A 28 14.16 -46.72 93.25
CA ALA A 28 15.15 -45.65 93.20
C ALA A 28 15.94 -45.53 94.51
N GLU A 29 15.28 -45.40 95.67
CA GLU A 29 15.95 -45.29 96.98
C GLU A 29 16.81 -46.51 97.32
N TYR A 30 16.32 -47.71 96.96
CA TYR A 30 17.10 -48.93 97.13
C TYR A 30 18.35 -48.94 96.26
N CYS A 31 18.25 -48.50 95.00
CA CYS A 31 19.40 -48.40 94.10
C CYS A 31 20.44 -47.38 94.62
N ILE A 32 19.97 -46.23 95.11
CA ILE A 32 20.81 -45.18 95.71
C ILE A 32 21.59 -45.72 96.90
N SER A 33 20.88 -46.31 97.87
CA SER A 33 21.50 -46.81 99.11
C SER A 33 22.50 -47.94 98.83
N THR A 34 22.15 -48.88 97.94
CA THR A 34 23.01 -50.01 97.56
C THR A 34 24.28 -49.55 96.80
N PHE A 35 24.14 -48.54 95.93
CA PHE A 35 25.28 -47.98 95.20
C PHE A 35 26.23 -47.23 96.12
N LEU A 36 25.71 -46.37 96.99
CA LEU A 36 26.51 -45.61 97.96
C LEU A 36 27.18 -46.51 99.01
N ALA A 37 26.55 -47.63 99.38
CA ALA A 37 27.17 -48.62 100.25
C ALA A 37 28.43 -49.25 99.62
N THR A 38 28.45 -49.42 98.29
CA THR A 38 29.58 -50.01 97.57
C THR A 38 30.60 -48.97 97.11
N HIS A 39 30.14 -47.75 96.80
CA HIS A 39 30.96 -46.61 96.36
C HIS A 39 30.66 -45.36 97.21
N PRO A 40 31.15 -45.28 98.47
CA PRO A 40 30.80 -44.18 99.38
C PRO A 40 31.33 -42.80 98.94
N GLN A 41 32.35 -42.81 98.08
CA GLN A 41 33.02 -41.61 97.55
C GLN A 41 32.44 -41.18 96.19
N ALA A 42 31.31 -41.73 95.75
CA ALA A 42 30.70 -41.37 94.48
C ALA A 42 30.19 -39.94 94.49
N SER A 43 30.42 -39.20 93.39
CA SER A 43 29.86 -37.85 93.25
C SER A 43 28.34 -37.91 93.01
N GLU A 44 27.64 -36.81 93.30
CA GLU A 44 26.21 -36.68 92.99
C GLU A 44 25.91 -36.91 91.50
N TYR A 45 26.86 -36.55 90.63
CA TYR A 45 26.79 -36.80 89.19
C TYR A 45 26.88 -38.30 88.85
N ASP A 46 27.79 -39.05 89.47
CA ASP A 46 27.93 -40.50 89.25
C ASP A 46 26.70 -41.26 89.77
N LEU A 47 26.09 -40.78 90.84
CA LEU A 47 24.86 -41.33 91.37
C LEU A 47 23.69 -41.16 90.39
N ARG A 48 23.57 -39.98 89.77
CA ARG A 48 22.53 -39.69 88.77
C ARG A 48 22.68 -40.54 87.52
N ASP A 49 23.91 -40.70 87.01
CA ASP A 49 24.21 -41.48 85.81
C ASP A 49 24.03 -42.99 86.06
N TYR A 50 24.41 -43.47 87.26
CA TYR A 50 24.10 -44.83 87.70
C TYR A 50 22.59 -45.07 87.80
N LEU A 51 21.82 -44.15 88.39
CA LEU A 51 20.37 -44.31 88.54
C LEU A 51 19.66 -44.38 87.19
N GLU A 52 20.08 -43.56 86.23
CA GLU A 52 19.52 -43.56 84.89
C GLU A 52 19.83 -44.90 84.17
N SER A 53 21.01 -45.46 84.39
CA SER A 53 21.39 -46.79 83.89
C SER A 53 20.62 -47.91 84.58
N ALA A 54 20.43 -47.83 85.90
CA ALA A 54 19.63 -48.77 86.68
C ALA A 54 18.16 -48.74 86.26
N LYS A 55 17.62 -47.56 85.99
CA LYS A 55 16.27 -47.33 85.47
C LYS A 55 16.08 -47.96 84.10
N ARG A 56 17.03 -47.73 83.17
CA ARG A 56 17.01 -48.39 81.84
C ARG A 56 17.14 -49.90 81.93
N SER A 57 17.99 -50.39 82.83
CA SER A 57 18.15 -51.83 83.10
C SER A 57 16.85 -52.45 83.62
N TYR A 58 16.18 -51.80 84.57
CA TYR A 58 14.88 -52.23 85.10
C TYR A 58 13.80 -52.27 84.01
N VAL A 59 13.72 -51.24 83.16
CA VAL A 59 12.78 -51.22 82.03
C VAL A 59 13.06 -52.37 81.06
N ARG A 60 14.33 -52.67 80.75
CA ARG A 60 14.68 -53.83 79.91
C ARG A 60 14.36 -55.16 80.59
N ALA A 61 14.61 -55.26 81.89
CA ALA A 61 14.30 -56.45 82.67
C ALA A 61 12.80 -56.76 82.66
N LYS A 62 11.95 -55.74 82.88
CA LYS A 62 10.50 -55.87 82.80
C LYS A 62 10.00 -56.17 81.39
N ARG A 63 10.58 -55.56 80.36
CA ARG A 63 10.30 -55.92 78.96
C ARG A 63 10.63 -57.38 78.64
N ASN A 64 11.66 -57.93 79.28
CA ASN A 64 12.10 -59.31 79.07
C ASN A 64 11.49 -60.30 80.09
N ASN A 65 10.46 -59.91 80.86
CA ASN A 65 9.83 -60.71 81.91
C ASN A 65 10.82 -61.28 82.95
N MET A 66 11.89 -60.55 83.24
CA MET A 66 12.87 -60.91 84.27
C MET A 66 12.28 -60.65 85.67
N SER A 67 12.50 -61.59 86.60
CA SER A 67 12.10 -61.40 88.00
C SER A 67 12.92 -60.29 88.67
N ASP A 68 12.34 -59.66 89.68
CA ASP A 68 13.02 -58.61 90.46
C ASP A 68 14.30 -59.12 91.11
N GLU A 69 14.29 -60.36 91.60
CA GLU A 69 15.45 -60.99 92.24
C GLU A 69 16.62 -61.14 91.26
N LEU A 70 16.36 -61.60 90.02
CA LEU A 70 17.39 -61.76 89.00
C LEU A 70 17.90 -60.39 88.51
N TRP A 71 17.00 -59.41 88.38
CA TRP A 71 17.38 -58.03 88.07
C TRP A 71 18.27 -57.42 89.16
N LEU A 72 17.98 -57.68 90.44
CA LEU A 72 18.80 -57.22 91.56
C LEU A 72 20.20 -57.85 91.55
N GLU A 73 20.33 -59.13 91.19
CA GLU A 73 21.66 -59.75 91.00
C GLU A 73 22.44 -59.07 89.87
N HIS A 74 21.78 -58.78 88.74
CA HIS A 74 22.39 -58.05 87.63
C HIS A 74 22.77 -56.63 88.03
N LEU A 75 21.94 -55.96 88.83
CA LEU A 75 22.20 -54.64 89.38
C LEU A 75 23.44 -54.67 90.27
N HIS A 76 23.56 -55.64 91.18
CA HIS A 76 24.75 -55.77 92.04
C HIS A 76 26.04 -56.02 91.24
N LYS A 77 25.98 -56.84 90.17
CA LYS A 77 27.12 -57.03 89.25
C LYS A 77 27.47 -55.72 88.53
N PHE A 78 26.46 -54.97 88.10
CA PHE A 78 26.63 -53.67 87.45
C PHE A 78 27.22 -52.63 88.40
N ILE A 79 26.75 -52.53 89.65
CA ILE A 79 27.30 -51.65 90.69
C ILE A 79 28.81 -51.92 90.87
N LYS A 80 29.22 -53.19 90.92
CA LYS A 80 30.65 -53.55 91.05
C LYS A 80 31.48 -53.12 89.83
N GLY A 81 30.93 -53.24 88.62
CA GLY A 81 31.61 -52.89 87.37
C GLY A 81 31.47 -51.41 86.95
N TYR A 82 30.62 -50.63 87.61
CA TYR A 82 30.23 -49.29 87.17
C TYR A 82 31.41 -48.34 86.98
N LYS A 83 32.39 -48.35 87.90
CA LYS A 83 33.62 -47.53 87.79
C LYS A 83 34.50 -47.85 86.58
N LEU A 84 34.37 -49.03 85.98
CA LEU A 84 35.11 -49.43 84.79
C LEU A 84 34.33 -49.11 83.50
N VAL A 85 33.01 -49.32 83.51
CA VAL A 85 32.17 -49.21 82.30
C VAL A 85 31.75 -47.76 82.01
N ALA A 86 31.39 -46.98 83.04
CA ALA A 86 30.87 -45.62 82.84
C ALA A 86 31.89 -44.68 82.17
N PRO A 87 33.19 -44.67 82.54
CA PRO A 87 34.19 -43.84 81.85
C PRO A 87 34.37 -44.23 80.38
N LEU A 88 34.33 -45.53 80.06
CA LEU A 88 34.48 -46.03 78.68
C LEU A 88 33.28 -45.66 77.81
N GLN A 89 32.06 -45.74 78.36
CA GLN A 89 30.85 -45.33 77.63
C GLN A 89 30.87 -43.83 77.33
N ARG A 90 31.34 -42.99 78.27
CA ARG A 90 31.47 -41.54 78.07
C ARG A 90 32.47 -41.19 76.97
N GLU A 91 33.60 -41.89 76.90
CA GLU A 91 34.58 -41.68 75.81
C GLU A 91 34.02 -42.13 74.46
N LEU A 92 33.26 -43.23 74.42
CA LEU A 92 32.60 -43.68 73.19
C LEU A 92 31.55 -42.67 72.69
N ASP A 93 30.70 -42.15 73.59
CA ASP A 93 29.68 -41.16 73.23
C ASP A 93 30.30 -39.86 72.70
N LYS A 94 31.43 -39.41 73.27
CA LYS A 94 32.21 -38.26 72.74
C LYS A 94 32.73 -38.52 71.33
N LEU A 95 33.25 -39.72 71.06
CA LEU A 95 33.77 -40.09 69.74
C LEU A 95 32.66 -40.15 68.69
N ILE A 96 31.47 -40.65 69.05
CA ILE A 96 30.30 -40.65 68.17
C ILE A 96 29.87 -39.23 67.84
N LEU A 97 29.77 -38.35 68.84
CA LEU A 97 29.42 -36.94 68.63
C LEU A 97 30.41 -36.20 67.74
N ASN A 98 31.72 -36.46 67.92
CA ASN A 98 32.76 -35.88 67.08
C ASN A 98 32.65 -36.37 65.63
N LYS A 99 32.37 -37.66 65.42
CA LYS A 99 32.17 -38.24 64.08
C LYS A 99 30.99 -37.58 63.37
N ASP A 100 29.87 -37.40 64.05
CA ASP A 100 28.67 -36.77 63.49
C ASP A 100 28.92 -35.29 63.16
N PHE A 101 29.67 -34.58 64.02
CA PHE A 101 30.06 -33.19 63.75
C PHE A 101 30.95 -33.07 62.50
N THR A 102 31.95 -33.94 62.34
CA THR A 102 32.80 -33.95 61.13
C THR A 102 32.01 -34.29 59.87
N ASN A 103 31.03 -35.20 59.94
CA ASN A 103 30.18 -35.52 58.79
C ASN A 103 29.32 -34.32 58.36
N LEU A 104 28.76 -33.59 59.33
CA LEU A 104 28.02 -32.36 59.05
C LEU A 104 28.90 -31.25 58.45
N GLU A 105 30.16 -31.16 58.86
CA GLU A 105 31.11 -30.22 58.25
C GLU A 105 31.47 -30.60 56.81
N LEU A 106 31.64 -31.90 56.52
CA LEU A 106 31.85 -32.39 55.15
C LEU A 106 30.65 -32.11 54.25
N GLU A 107 29.43 -32.40 54.71
CA GLU A 107 28.21 -32.15 53.94
C GLU A 107 28.03 -30.65 53.63
N LYS A 108 28.35 -29.77 54.59
CA LYS A 108 28.36 -28.31 54.36
C LYS A 108 29.39 -27.90 53.31
N ALA A 109 30.56 -28.52 53.30
CA ALA A 109 31.60 -28.22 52.32
C ALA A 109 31.19 -28.69 50.90
N GLU A 110 30.54 -29.84 50.78
CA GLU A 110 30.02 -30.34 49.49
C GLU A 110 28.93 -29.44 48.93
N LEU A 111 27.97 -29.01 49.76
CA LEU A 111 26.93 -28.05 49.37
C LEU A 111 27.52 -26.71 48.93
N ALA A 112 28.55 -26.21 49.63
CA ALA A 112 29.23 -24.98 49.25
C ALA A 112 29.94 -25.12 47.90
N LYS A 113 30.55 -26.28 47.62
CA LYS A 113 31.18 -26.57 46.32
C LYS A 113 30.16 -26.61 45.18
N GLN A 114 29.03 -27.31 45.35
CA GLN A 114 27.96 -27.36 44.35
C GLN A 114 27.39 -25.96 44.07
N LYS A 115 27.21 -25.15 45.12
CA LYS A 115 26.77 -23.77 44.97
C LYS A 115 27.76 -22.94 44.13
N ALA A 116 29.06 -23.10 44.36
CA ALA A 116 30.08 -22.40 43.59
C ALA A 116 30.13 -22.84 42.12
N GLU A 117 29.90 -24.13 41.83
CA GLU A 117 29.80 -24.65 40.46
C GLU A 117 28.61 -24.03 39.71
N LEU A 118 27.42 -24.00 40.34
CA LEU A 118 26.22 -23.36 39.76
C LEU A 118 26.41 -21.86 39.55
N GLU A 119 27.07 -21.15 40.48
CA GLU A 119 27.37 -19.73 40.33
C GLU A 119 28.30 -19.47 39.14
N LYS A 120 29.30 -20.34 38.94
CA LYS A 120 30.22 -20.26 37.80
C LYS A 120 29.49 -20.47 36.46
N GLU A 121 28.58 -21.43 36.39
CA GLU A 121 27.74 -21.64 35.20
C GLU A 121 26.83 -20.43 34.93
N ARG A 122 26.24 -19.86 35.99
CA ARG A 122 25.43 -18.64 35.90
C ARG A 122 26.23 -17.45 35.36
N ILE A 123 27.46 -17.24 35.84
CA ILE A 123 28.34 -16.17 35.34
C ILE A 123 28.68 -16.40 33.86
N ALA A 124 28.98 -17.65 33.47
CA ALA A 124 29.26 -17.97 32.07
C ALA A 124 28.07 -17.67 31.15
N PHE A 125 26.86 -18.03 31.58
CA PHE A 125 25.62 -17.73 30.86
C PHE A 125 25.34 -16.22 30.75
N LEU A 126 25.52 -15.46 31.83
CA LEU A 126 25.35 -14.00 31.81
C LEU A 126 26.36 -13.30 30.90
N ASN A 127 27.61 -13.77 30.87
CA ASN A 127 28.61 -13.27 29.94
C ASN A 127 28.23 -13.56 28.48
N GLU A 128 27.69 -14.74 28.19
CA GLU A 128 27.19 -15.08 26.85
C GLU A 128 26.01 -14.17 26.45
N GLN A 129 25.07 -13.90 27.36
CA GLN A 129 23.97 -12.97 27.10
C GLN A 129 24.48 -11.55 26.82
N ASN A 130 25.47 -11.07 27.58
CA ASN A 130 26.08 -9.76 27.34
C ASN A 130 26.80 -9.69 26.00
N GLU A 131 27.57 -10.74 25.64
CA GLU A 131 28.19 -10.83 24.31
C GLU A 131 27.15 -10.87 23.19
N PHE A 132 26.03 -11.58 23.38
CA PHE A 132 24.92 -11.62 22.44
C PHE A 132 24.28 -10.24 22.23
N ILE A 133 24.05 -9.49 23.31
CA ILE A 133 23.50 -8.13 23.26
C ILE A 133 24.48 -7.17 22.56
N GLN A 134 25.79 -7.31 22.78
CA GLN A 134 26.81 -6.43 22.20
C GLN A 134 27.13 -6.74 20.73
N ASN A 135 27.31 -8.02 20.40
CA ASN A 135 27.78 -8.48 19.09
C ASN A 135 26.65 -8.92 18.17
N GLY A 136 25.41 -8.89 18.63
CA GLY A 136 24.25 -9.17 17.81
C GLY A 136 24.01 -10.65 17.47
N ARG A 137 24.92 -11.57 17.81
CA ARG A 137 24.87 -13.00 17.43
C ARG A 137 25.33 -13.91 18.56
N SER A 138 24.66 -15.05 18.73
CA SER A 138 25.06 -16.04 19.74
C SER A 138 26.20 -16.91 19.18
N LYS A 139 27.15 -17.25 20.05
CA LYS A 139 28.26 -18.14 19.73
C LYS A 139 27.87 -19.64 19.73
N HIS A 140 26.77 -19.97 20.39
CA HIS A 140 26.27 -21.35 20.50
C HIS A 140 25.09 -21.61 19.57
N PHE A 141 24.37 -20.56 19.17
CA PHE A 141 23.19 -20.64 18.32
C PHE A 141 23.29 -19.66 17.15
N ASP A 142 23.91 -20.10 16.05
CA ASP A 142 24.20 -19.28 14.85
C ASP A 142 22.98 -18.60 14.21
N HIS A 143 21.78 -19.09 14.48
CA HIS A 143 20.51 -18.60 13.93
C HIS A 143 19.83 -17.55 14.81
N ILE A 144 20.33 -17.32 16.03
CA ILE A 144 19.78 -16.31 16.94
C ILE A 144 20.58 -15.03 16.74
N VAL A 145 19.87 -13.99 16.31
CA VAL A 145 20.41 -12.66 16.00
C VAL A 145 19.57 -11.61 16.72
N THR A 146 20.18 -10.53 17.21
CA THR A 146 19.43 -9.45 17.86
C THR A 146 18.51 -8.73 16.88
N THR A 147 17.40 -8.18 17.39
CA THR A 147 16.44 -7.39 16.60
C THR A 147 17.11 -6.24 15.86
N SER A 148 18.17 -5.65 16.44
CA SER A 148 18.91 -4.54 15.84
C SER A 148 19.68 -4.95 14.58
N GLU A 149 20.35 -6.10 14.57
CA GLU A 149 21.03 -6.64 13.38
C GLU A 149 20.02 -7.09 12.31
N TYR A 150 18.88 -7.66 12.73
CA TYR A 150 17.79 -7.99 11.83
C TYR A 150 17.18 -6.74 11.17
N GLU A 151 16.99 -5.66 11.92
CA GLU A 151 16.56 -4.37 11.37
C GLU A 151 17.60 -3.73 10.45
N ALA A 152 18.89 -3.86 10.76
CA ALA A 152 19.97 -3.38 9.90
C ALA A 152 20.00 -4.12 8.56
N THR A 153 19.92 -5.45 8.58
CA THR A 153 19.86 -6.28 7.36
C THR A 153 18.57 -6.05 6.58
N LYS A 154 17.43 -5.86 7.25
CA LYS A 154 16.17 -5.46 6.62
C LYS A 154 16.30 -4.10 5.91
N LYS A 155 16.86 -3.08 6.56
CA LYS A 155 17.09 -1.76 5.95
C LYS A 155 18.04 -1.83 4.76
N GLU A 156 19.07 -2.68 4.82
CA GLU A 156 20.01 -2.88 3.72
C GLU A 156 19.33 -3.55 2.51
N LEU A 157 18.47 -4.54 2.75
CA LEU A 157 17.65 -5.18 1.71
C LEU A 157 16.63 -4.20 1.12
N GLU A 158 15.94 -3.42 1.95
CA GLU A 158 15.02 -2.37 1.49
C GLU A 158 15.75 -1.36 0.60
N LEU A 159 16.95 -0.90 0.99
CA LEU A 159 17.76 0.01 0.18
C LEU A 159 18.16 -0.61 -1.17
N LYS A 160 18.50 -1.90 -1.20
CA LYS A 160 18.77 -2.62 -2.46
C LYS A 160 17.53 -2.66 -3.35
N TYR A 161 16.37 -3.02 -2.81
CA TYR A 161 15.13 -3.07 -3.58
C TYR A 161 14.70 -1.68 -4.07
N TYR A 162 14.86 -0.62 -3.27
CA TYR A 162 14.59 0.75 -3.73
C TYR A 162 15.48 1.14 -4.92
N LYS A 163 16.78 0.83 -4.87
CA LYS A 163 17.71 1.07 -5.99
C LYS A 163 17.33 0.26 -7.24
N GLU A 164 16.93 -1.00 -7.08
CA GLU A 164 16.46 -1.81 -8.22
C GLU A 164 15.18 -1.25 -8.83
N ILE A 165 14.22 -0.80 -8.01
CA ILE A 165 12.99 -0.17 -8.48
C ILE A 165 13.28 1.13 -9.23
N GLU A 166 14.20 1.97 -8.72
CA GLU A 166 14.64 3.19 -9.43
C GLU A 166 15.28 2.87 -10.76
N ALA A 167 16.19 1.88 -10.83
CA ALA A 167 16.81 1.47 -12.08
C ALA A 167 15.79 0.93 -13.10
N ILE A 168 14.76 0.20 -12.65
CA ILE A 168 13.66 -0.25 -13.52
C ILE A 168 12.84 0.94 -14.03
N LYS A 169 12.55 1.93 -13.19
CA LYS A 169 11.83 3.15 -13.58
C LYS A 169 12.62 3.97 -14.60
N GLU A 170 13.92 4.16 -14.39
CA GLU A 170 14.79 4.85 -15.35
C GLU A 170 14.81 4.12 -16.70
N LYS A 171 14.98 2.80 -16.69
CA LYS A 171 14.97 2.00 -17.92
C LYS A 171 13.62 2.08 -18.66
N HIS A 172 12.52 2.06 -17.93
CA HIS A 172 11.18 2.22 -18.52
C HIS A 172 10.97 3.61 -19.10
N GLN A 173 11.50 4.66 -18.44
CA GLN A 173 11.45 6.03 -18.92
C GLN A 173 12.29 6.21 -20.19
N GLU A 174 13.49 5.63 -20.25
CA GLU A 174 14.32 5.62 -21.46
C GLU A 174 13.63 4.93 -22.63
N GLU A 175 12.97 3.79 -22.39
CA GLU A 175 12.22 3.05 -23.40
C GLU A 175 10.98 3.83 -23.90
N LEU A 176 10.28 4.52 -22.99
CA LEU A 176 9.19 5.44 -23.34
C LEU A 176 9.68 6.60 -24.22
N VAL A 177 10.80 7.23 -23.87
CA VAL A 177 11.39 8.32 -24.67
C VAL A 177 11.79 7.80 -26.06
N LYS A 178 12.43 6.64 -26.13
CA LYS A 178 12.83 6.03 -27.40
C LYS A 178 11.63 5.69 -28.28
N ASN A 179 10.57 5.11 -27.71
CA ASN A 179 9.33 4.84 -28.43
C ASN A 179 8.65 6.14 -28.90
N GLN A 180 8.66 7.21 -28.09
CA GLN A 180 8.14 8.51 -28.51
C GLN A 180 8.94 9.13 -29.66
N GLU A 181 10.28 8.99 -29.66
CA GLU A 181 11.13 9.44 -30.77
C GLU A 181 10.91 8.63 -32.05
N GLU A 182 10.77 7.31 -31.96
CA GLU A 182 10.43 6.46 -33.11
C GLU A 182 9.05 6.78 -33.67
N THR A 183 8.06 6.99 -32.80
CA THR A 183 6.71 7.39 -33.21
C THR A 183 6.71 8.77 -33.89
N LYS A 184 7.48 9.74 -33.38
CA LYS A 184 7.67 11.04 -34.03
C LYS A 184 8.29 10.92 -35.42
N LYS A 185 9.30 10.07 -35.59
CA LYS A 185 9.91 9.84 -36.91
C LYS A 185 8.89 9.28 -37.91
N ILE A 186 8.06 8.32 -37.49
CA ILE A 186 6.99 7.77 -38.34
C ILE A 186 5.99 8.86 -38.73
N PHE A 187 5.55 9.69 -37.77
CA PHE A 187 4.66 10.81 -38.07
C PHE A 187 5.29 11.84 -39.00
N ASP A 188 6.56 12.19 -38.80
CA ASP A 188 7.27 13.14 -39.65
C ASP A 188 7.44 12.60 -41.09
N GLU A 189 7.71 11.30 -41.25
CA GLU A 189 7.73 10.63 -42.55
C GLU A 189 6.34 10.63 -43.21
N GLU A 190 5.27 10.33 -42.47
CA GLU A 190 3.89 10.36 -42.96
C GLU A 190 3.48 11.79 -43.40
N ILE A 191 3.82 12.80 -42.59
CA ILE A 191 3.57 14.22 -42.92
C ILE A 191 4.31 14.62 -44.19
N ASN A 192 5.57 14.22 -44.34
CA ASN A 192 6.35 14.50 -45.54
C ASN A 192 5.77 13.78 -46.77
N ASN A 193 5.32 12.53 -46.64
CA ASN A 193 4.67 11.80 -47.72
C ASN A 193 3.35 12.46 -48.15
N ILE A 194 2.54 12.93 -47.19
CA ILE A 194 1.31 13.68 -47.47
C ILE A 194 1.64 15.00 -48.17
N LYS A 195 2.65 15.72 -47.68
CA LYS A 195 3.09 16.98 -48.27
C LYS A 195 3.54 16.80 -49.71
N ASP A 196 4.40 15.81 -49.97
CA ASP A 196 4.86 15.46 -51.33
C ASP A 196 3.70 15.08 -52.25
N PHE A 197 2.70 14.35 -51.73
CA PHE A 197 1.51 14.01 -52.50
C PHE A 197 0.72 15.26 -52.91
N TYR A 198 0.50 16.19 -51.98
CA TYR A 198 -0.21 17.44 -52.26
C TYR A 198 0.61 18.38 -53.15
N ASP A 199 1.92 18.47 -52.98
CA ASP A 199 2.81 19.27 -53.83
C ASP A 199 2.78 18.75 -55.28
N LYS A 200 2.85 17.43 -55.49
CA LYS A 200 2.68 16.82 -56.83
C LYS A 200 1.30 17.12 -57.43
N LYS A 201 0.25 17.12 -56.61
CA LYS A 201 -1.11 17.44 -57.06
C LYS A 201 -1.23 18.92 -57.44
N LEU A 202 -0.63 19.80 -56.64
CA LEU A 202 -0.56 21.24 -56.91
C LEU A 202 0.23 21.52 -58.20
N GLU A 203 1.34 20.83 -58.41
CA GLU A 203 2.15 20.95 -59.62
C GLU A 203 1.36 20.54 -60.88
N LYS A 204 0.61 19.44 -60.81
CA LYS A 204 -0.30 18.99 -61.90
C LYS A 204 -1.40 20.00 -62.20
N VAL A 205 -1.97 20.64 -61.17
CA VAL A 205 -2.98 21.69 -61.31
C VAL A 205 -2.35 22.95 -61.91
N SER A 206 -1.15 23.33 -61.47
CA SER A 206 -0.40 24.47 -61.98
C SER A 206 -0.03 24.29 -63.46
N THR A 207 0.41 23.09 -63.86
CA THR A 207 0.66 22.77 -65.27
C THR A 207 -0.62 22.81 -66.10
N HIS A 208 -1.75 22.31 -65.59
CA HIS A 208 -3.05 22.45 -66.28
C HIS A 208 -3.49 23.91 -66.40
N TYR A 209 -3.33 24.70 -65.33
CA TYR A 209 -3.65 26.11 -65.33
C TYR A 209 -2.81 26.88 -66.35
N ASN A 210 -1.50 26.61 -66.43
CA ASN A 210 -0.62 27.23 -67.42
C ASN A 210 -1.01 26.85 -68.86
N LYS A 211 -1.32 25.57 -69.12
CA LYS A 211 -1.83 25.13 -70.44
C LYS A 211 -3.15 25.82 -70.81
N LEU A 212 -4.06 25.98 -69.84
CA LEU A 212 -5.31 26.73 -70.06
C LEU A 212 -5.04 28.20 -70.36
N LYS A 213 -4.09 28.80 -69.67
CA LYS A 213 -3.68 30.20 -69.89
C LYS A 213 -3.07 30.41 -71.27
N GLU A 214 -2.19 29.49 -71.72
CA GLU A 214 -1.64 29.47 -73.07
C GLU A 214 -2.74 29.33 -74.12
N LYS A 215 -3.63 28.34 -73.96
CA LYS A 215 -4.75 28.13 -74.88
C LYS A 215 -5.71 29.33 -74.94
N LEU A 216 -5.89 30.03 -73.83
CA LEU A 216 -6.68 31.27 -73.79
C LEU A 216 -5.97 32.43 -74.49
N ALA A 217 -4.64 32.50 -74.43
CA ALA A 217 -3.86 33.47 -75.18
C ALA A 217 -3.91 33.18 -76.69
N GLU A 218 -3.78 31.91 -77.09
CA GLU A 218 -3.95 31.46 -78.48
C GLU A 218 -5.33 31.82 -79.03
N LEU A 219 -6.40 31.49 -78.30
CA LEU A 219 -7.77 31.84 -78.71
C LEU A 219 -8.00 33.35 -78.83
N LYS A 220 -7.34 34.16 -77.98
CA LYS A 220 -7.38 35.62 -78.12
C LYS A 220 -6.66 36.10 -79.37
N ASP A 221 -5.50 35.53 -79.69
CA ASP A 221 -4.75 35.86 -80.90
C ASP A 221 -5.53 35.46 -82.17
N ASP A 222 -6.10 34.26 -82.19
CA ASP A 222 -6.95 33.78 -83.28
C ASP A 222 -8.20 34.64 -83.45
N ASN A 223 -8.86 35.02 -82.35
CA ASN A 223 -10.01 35.92 -82.42
C ASN A 223 -9.63 37.31 -82.94
N ASN A 224 -8.46 37.84 -82.57
CA ASN A 224 -7.98 39.12 -83.09
C ASN A 224 -7.66 39.04 -84.59
N LYS A 225 -7.06 37.93 -85.07
CA LYS A 225 -6.86 37.69 -86.51
C LYS A 225 -8.19 37.67 -87.26
N LEU A 226 -9.17 36.94 -86.71
CA LEU A 226 -10.48 36.80 -87.33
C LEU A 226 -11.25 38.13 -87.38
N ILE A 227 -11.13 38.96 -86.34
CA ILE A 227 -11.66 40.33 -86.33
C ILE A 227 -10.99 41.19 -87.41
N ASN A 228 -9.66 41.12 -87.54
CA ASN A 228 -8.94 41.87 -88.59
C ASN A 228 -9.34 41.41 -89.99
N GLU A 229 -9.47 40.10 -90.23
CA GLU A 229 -9.94 39.55 -91.51
C GLU A 229 -11.36 40.00 -91.87
N ILE A 230 -12.27 40.04 -90.88
CA ILE A 230 -13.63 40.58 -91.07
C ILE A 230 -13.55 42.07 -91.41
N TYR A 231 -12.75 42.84 -90.68
CA TYR A 231 -12.61 44.27 -90.91
C TYR A 231 -12.05 44.60 -92.31
N GLU A 232 -11.02 43.87 -92.76
CA GLU A 232 -10.45 44.03 -94.11
C GLU A 232 -11.47 43.65 -95.20
N ARG A 233 -12.23 42.57 -94.99
CA ARG A 233 -13.28 42.15 -95.91
C ARG A 233 -14.41 43.18 -96.00
N ASP A 234 -14.85 43.71 -94.86
CA ASP A 234 -15.91 44.74 -94.81
C ASP A 234 -15.43 46.03 -95.48
N LEU A 235 -14.19 46.46 -95.24
CA LEU A 235 -13.58 47.62 -95.91
C LEU A 235 -13.47 47.42 -97.43
N ALA A 236 -13.10 46.23 -97.89
CA ALA A 236 -13.06 45.91 -99.31
C ALA A 236 -14.47 45.92 -99.95
N SER A 237 -15.47 45.41 -99.23
CA SER A 237 -16.89 45.44 -99.64
C SER A 237 -17.42 46.88 -99.70
N GLU A 238 -17.15 47.70 -98.68
CA GLU A 238 -17.53 49.12 -98.66
C GLU A 238 -16.89 49.90 -99.82
N ASN A 239 -15.61 49.66 -100.10
CA ASN A 239 -14.94 50.29 -101.25
C ASN A 239 -15.56 49.89 -102.59
N GLN A 240 -15.96 48.63 -102.78
CA GLN A 240 -16.70 48.21 -103.98
C GLN A 240 -18.09 48.86 -104.09
N ILE A 241 -18.80 48.98 -102.97
CA ILE A 241 -20.12 49.66 -102.94
C ILE A 241 -19.95 51.15 -103.26
N ALA A 242 -18.93 51.81 -102.71
CA ALA A 242 -18.63 53.21 -102.98
C ALA A 242 -18.31 53.48 -104.46
N LEU A 243 -17.50 52.60 -105.09
CA LEU A 243 -17.23 52.65 -106.53
C LEU A 243 -18.50 52.50 -107.37
N ARG A 244 -19.33 51.48 -107.10
CA ARG A 244 -20.61 51.31 -107.81
C ARG A 244 -21.56 52.48 -107.61
N THR A 245 -21.60 53.05 -106.40
CA THR A 245 -22.43 54.21 -106.08
C THR A 245 -21.99 55.44 -106.87
N LYS A 246 -20.68 55.65 -107.03
CA LYS A 246 -20.13 56.72 -107.88
C LYS A 246 -20.55 56.55 -109.34
N ASP A 247 -20.46 55.34 -109.90
CA ASP A 247 -20.89 55.05 -111.27
C ASP A 247 -22.39 55.33 -111.47
N TYR A 248 -23.24 54.93 -110.51
CA TYR A 248 -24.67 55.24 -110.52
C TYR A 248 -24.96 56.75 -110.48
N TYR A 249 -24.20 57.52 -109.68
CA TYR A 249 -24.36 58.99 -109.65
C TYR A 249 -23.98 59.64 -110.99
N GLU A 250 -22.93 59.16 -111.66
CA GLU A 250 -22.54 59.64 -112.98
C GLU A 250 -23.62 59.33 -114.04
N GLU A 251 -24.26 58.16 -113.99
CA GLU A 251 -25.40 57.85 -114.85
C GLU A 251 -26.64 58.70 -114.56
N LEU A 252 -26.97 58.91 -113.28
CA LEU A 252 -28.07 59.78 -112.88
C LEU A 252 -27.88 61.22 -113.37
N GLU A 253 -26.65 61.73 -113.39
CA GLU A 253 -26.34 63.07 -113.89
C GLU A 253 -26.52 63.17 -115.41
N LYS A 254 -26.20 62.10 -116.16
CA LYS A 254 -26.53 62.01 -117.60
C LYS A 254 -28.05 62.06 -117.82
N ILE A 255 -28.82 61.32 -117.01
CA ILE A 255 -30.29 61.33 -117.08
C ILE A 255 -30.86 62.70 -116.70
N ARG A 256 -30.33 63.38 -115.67
CA ARG A 256 -30.74 64.74 -115.28
C ARG A 256 -30.52 65.76 -116.38
N LYS A 257 -29.40 65.68 -117.11
CA LYS A 257 -29.16 66.54 -118.30
C LYS A 257 -30.23 66.32 -119.36
N ILE A 258 -30.62 65.08 -119.62
CA ILE A 258 -31.70 64.74 -120.56
C ILE A 258 -33.04 65.32 -120.09
N LEU A 259 -33.38 65.14 -118.81
CA LEU A 259 -34.61 65.70 -118.21
C LEU A 259 -34.68 67.22 -118.31
N ARG A 260 -33.59 67.95 -118.02
CA ARG A 260 -33.55 69.42 -118.20
C ARG A 260 -33.84 69.84 -119.63
N ASN A 261 -33.32 69.11 -120.63
CA ASN A 261 -33.62 69.39 -122.04
C ASN A 261 -35.12 69.17 -122.34
N TYR A 262 -35.74 68.14 -121.77
CA TYR A 262 -37.19 67.92 -121.89
C TYR A 262 -38.03 68.97 -121.16
N GLU A 263 -37.59 69.48 -120.01
CA GLU A 263 -38.27 70.57 -119.29
C GLU A 263 -38.28 71.87 -120.09
N VAL A 264 -37.17 72.22 -120.76
CA VAL A 264 -37.10 73.37 -121.69
C VAL A 264 -38.10 73.18 -122.83
N LEU A 265 -38.13 72.00 -123.45
CA LEU A 265 -39.08 71.67 -124.52
C LEU A 265 -40.54 71.72 -124.04
N SER A 266 -40.83 71.24 -122.83
CA SER A 266 -42.15 71.31 -122.18
C SER A 266 -42.61 72.75 -121.98
N PHE A 267 -41.70 73.63 -121.56
CA PHE A 267 -42.00 75.05 -121.37
C PHE A 267 -42.36 75.74 -122.69
N GLU A 268 -41.60 75.49 -123.76
CA GLU A 268 -41.89 75.99 -125.12
C GLU A 268 -43.27 75.50 -125.62
N LEU A 269 -43.59 74.21 -125.41
CA LEU A 269 -44.89 73.66 -125.77
C LEU A 269 -46.04 74.30 -124.97
N LYS A 270 -45.86 74.52 -123.66
CA LYS A 270 -46.86 75.21 -122.83
C LYS A 270 -47.12 76.65 -123.28
N THR A 271 -46.10 77.34 -123.83
CA THR A 271 -46.30 78.70 -124.36
C THR A 271 -47.18 78.67 -125.62
N LYS A 272 -46.94 77.72 -126.53
CA LYS A 272 -47.79 77.50 -127.71
C LYS A 272 -49.22 77.07 -127.37
N ILE A 273 -49.41 76.27 -126.30
CA ILE A 273 -50.75 75.86 -125.85
C ILE A 273 -51.55 77.08 -125.36
N LYS A 274 -50.95 78.03 -124.64
CA LYS A 274 -51.64 79.26 -124.20
C LYS A 274 -52.14 80.12 -125.37
N GLU A 275 -51.39 80.21 -126.47
CA GLU A 275 -51.84 80.89 -127.70
C GLU A 275 -53.06 80.20 -128.34
N LYS A 276 -53.11 78.86 -128.29
CA LYS A 276 -54.24 78.07 -128.82
C LYS A 276 -55.45 78.07 -127.89
N ASP A 277 -55.28 78.15 -126.57
CA ASP A 277 -56.39 78.22 -125.61
C ASP A 277 -57.18 79.53 -125.69
N TYR A 278 -56.54 80.64 -126.08
CA TYR A 278 -57.24 81.89 -126.39
C TYR A 278 -58.23 81.73 -127.56
N LEU A 279 -57.82 81.01 -128.62
CA LEU A 279 -58.67 80.64 -129.75
C LEU A 279 -59.79 79.67 -129.35
N LEU A 280 -59.52 78.72 -128.45
CA LEU A 280 -60.50 77.73 -127.99
C LEU A 280 -61.64 78.37 -127.17
N ASN A 281 -61.36 79.40 -126.37
CA ASN A 281 -62.40 80.07 -125.56
C ASN A 281 -63.41 80.87 -126.41
N GLN A 282 -63.01 81.37 -127.57
CA GLN A 282 -63.97 81.95 -128.53
C GLN A 282 -64.92 80.90 -129.13
N LEU A 283 -64.47 79.65 -129.27
CA LEU A 283 -65.29 78.54 -129.80
C LEU A 283 -66.19 77.92 -128.73
N LYS A 284 -65.75 77.86 -127.46
CA LYS A 284 -66.53 77.30 -126.33
C LYS A 284 -67.81 78.09 -126.01
N SER A 285 -67.86 79.40 -126.24
CA SER A 285 -69.10 80.18 -126.03
C SER A 285 -70.22 79.78 -127.01
N LYS A 286 -69.86 79.33 -128.22
CA LYS A 286 -70.82 78.84 -129.23
C LYS A 286 -71.34 77.43 -128.91
N LEU A 287 -70.54 76.59 -128.24
CA LEU A 287 -70.91 75.21 -127.90
C LEU A 287 -71.92 75.13 -126.73
N LYS A 288 -71.83 76.06 -125.77
CA LYS A 288 -72.69 76.07 -124.57
C LYS A 288 -74.18 76.24 -124.87
N HIS A 289 -74.53 76.78 -126.05
CA HIS A 289 -75.92 76.92 -126.48
C HIS A 289 -76.53 75.59 -127.00
N LYS A 290 -75.70 74.60 -127.36
CA LYS A 290 -76.11 73.28 -127.86
C LYS A 290 -76.20 72.21 -126.77
N ASP A 291 -75.52 72.42 -125.65
CA ASP A 291 -75.42 71.46 -124.54
C ASP A 291 -76.70 71.41 -123.66
N ASP A 292 -77.49 72.47 -123.66
CA ASP A 292 -78.79 72.50 -122.97
C ASP A 292 -79.88 71.69 -123.71
N GLU A 293 -79.68 71.34 -124.98
CA GLU A 293 -80.52 70.38 -125.73
C GLU A 293 -80.23 68.92 -125.30
N PHE A 294 -78.99 68.61 -124.88
CA PHE A 294 -78.53 67.26 -124.56
C PHE A 294 -79.00 66.76 -123.18
N LYS A 295 -79.27 67.68 -122.24
CA LYS A 295 -79.74 67.35 -120.88
C LYS A 295 -81.18 66.82 -120.82
N LYS A 296 -81.95 66.91 -121.91
CA LYS A 296 -83.26 66.24 -122.04
C LYS A 296 -83.16 64.74 -122.32
N PHE A 297 -81.99 64.23 -122.74
CA PHE A 297 -81.80 62.84 -123.19
C PHE A 297 -81.41 61.86 -122.07
N ILE A 298 -80.94 62.34 -120.92
CA ILE A 298 -80.41 61.49 -119.84
C ILE A 298 -81.51 60.93 -118.91
N LYS A 299 -82.79 61.28 -119.15
CA LYS A 299 -83.91 60.82 -118.32
C LYS A 299 -84.42 59.41 -118.67
N ASP A 300 -83.92 58.77 -119.73
CA ASP A 300 -84.61 57.64 -120.39
C ASP A 300 -83.93 56.25 -120.32
N GLN A 301 -82.81 56.02 -119.60
CA GLN A 301 -82.18 54.68 -119.50
C GLN A 301 -81.38 54.45 -118.18
N PRO A 302 -81.82 53.58 -117.24
CA PRO A 302 -81.20 53.41 -115.92
C PRO A 302 -80.42 52.08 -115.70
N GLU A 303 -79.91 51.42 -116.74
CA GLU A 303 -79.46 50.01 -116.63
C GLU A 303 -77.93 49.78 -116.51
N ILE A 304 -77.10 50.81 -116.43
CA ILE A 304 -75.62 50.66 -116.33
C ILE A 304 -75.10 50.67 -114.87
N VAL A 305 -75.98 50.83 -113.87
CA VAL A 305 -75.55 51.00 -112.47
C VAL A 305 -75.31 49.67 -111.73
N ASN A 306 -75.82 48.53 -112.22
CA ASN A 306 -75.79 47.26 -111.48
C ASN A 306 -74.56 46.35 -111.71
N GLN A 307 -73.46 46.84 -112.31
CA GLN A 307 -72.28 46.00 -112.60
C GLN A 307 -70.99 46.29 -111.80
N LEU A 308 -70.99 47.18 -110.79
CA LEU A 308 -69.74 47.61 -110.12
C LEU A 308 -69.59 47.27 -108.62
N ILE A 309 -70.36 46.33 -108.08
CA ILE A 309 -70.22 45.94 -106.66
C ILE A 309 -70.07 44.42 -106.55
N ASN A 310 -68.90 43.88 -106.89
CA ASN A 310 -68.53 42.53 -106.43
C ASN A 310 -67.04 42.14 -106.39
N ASP A 311 -66.08 43.06 -106.58
CA ASP A 311 -64.64 42.68 -106.57
C ASP A 311 -63.77 43.50 -105.60
N GLY A 312 -64.12 43.47 -104.30
CA GLY A 312 -63.31 44.08 -103.24
C GLY A 312 -62.86 43.18 -102.08
N ILE A 313 -63.45 41.98 -101.90
CA ILE A 313 -63.39 41.30 -100.59
C ILE A 313 -62.40 40.11 -100.50
N LYS A 314 -61.84 39.59 -101.61
CA LYS A 314 -61.11 38.31 -101.55
C LYS A 314 -59.58 38.33 -101.37
N GLN A 315 -58.89 39.46 -101.46
CA GLN A 315 -57.41 39.48 -101.32
C GLN A 315 -56.87 40.08 -99.99
N GLY A 316 -57.62 40.97 -99.31
CA GLY A 316 -57.15 41.61 -98.07
C GLY A 316 -57.14 40.69 -96.83
N VAL A 317 -58.03 39.70 -96.78
CA VAL A 317 -58.18 38.79 -95.63
C VAL A 317 -57.05 37.75 -95.54
N LYS A 318 -56.47 37.36 -96.70
CA LYS A 318 -55.46 36.29 -96.77
C LYS A 318 -54.06 36.74 -96.32
N VAL A 319 -53.70 38.00 -96.55
CA VAL A 319 -52.39 38.55 -96.16
C VAL A 319 -52.30 38.82 -94.65
N LYS A 320 -53.38 39.31 -94.04
CA LYS A 320 -53.44 39.55 -92.58
C LYS A 320 -53.44 38.27 -91.75
N PHE A 321 -54.02 37.18 -92.26
CA PHE A 321 -54.02 35.88 -91.59
C PHE A 321 -52.60 35.28 -91.48
N ASN A 322 -51.84 35.29 -92.58
CA ASN A 322 -50.47 34.76 -92.60
C ASN A 322 -49.48 35.54 -91.71
N GLN A 323 -49.67 36.86 -91.57
CA GLN A 323 -48.85 37.68 -90.66
C GLN A 323 -49.12 37.39 -89.17
N LEU A 324 -50.36 37.05 -88.80
CA LEU A 324 -50.71 36.68 -87.43
C LEU A 324 -50.21 35.28 -87.06
N GLU A 325 -50.25 34.34 -88.01
CA GLU A 325 -49.76 32.98 -87.80
C GLU A 325 -48.24 32.94 -87.55
N SER A 326 -47.46 33.74 -88.30
CA SER A 326 -46.01 33.85 -88.10
C SER A 326 -45.65 34.42 -86.72
N LYS A 327 -46.36 35.47 -86.27
CA LYS A 327 -46.13 36.08 -84.96
C LYS A 327 -46.51 35.15 -83.80
N LEU A 328 -47.50 34.28 -83.99
CA LEU A 328 -47.90 33.30 -82.98
C LEU A 328 -46.82 32.21 -82.82
N LYS A 329 -46.29 31.67 -83.92
CA LYS A 329 -45.23 30.64 -83.91
C LYS A 329 -43.94 31.15 -83.26
N GLU A 330 -43.56 32.40 -83.52
CA GLU A 330 -42.36 33.01 -82.96
C GLU A 330 -42.47 33.24 -81.44
N ARG A 331 -43.66 33.65 -80.94
CA ARG A 331 -43.90 33.77 -79.49
C ARG A 331 -43.88 32.43 -78.77
N VAL A 332 -44.48 31.39 -79.34
CA VAL A 332 -44.49 30.04 -78.72
C VAL A 332 -43.05 29.54 -78.55
N LYS A 333 -42.20 29.69 -79.57
CA LYS A 333 -40.80 29.29 -79.50
C LYS A 333 -40.01 30.06 -78.43
N GLN A 334 -40.23 31.37 -78.31
CA GLN A 334 -39.58 32.18 -77.26
C GLN A 334 -40.00 31.77 -75.84
N TYR A 335 -41.27 31.38 -75.65
CA TYR A 335 -41.76 30.89 -74.35
C TYR A 335 -41.18 29.51 -74.00
N GLU A 336 -41.06 28.60 -74.97
CA GLU A 336 -40.44 27.28 -74.75
C GLU A 336 -38.96 27.41 -74.38
N ASP A 337 -38.21 28.27 -75.08
CA ASP A 337 -36.78 28.47 -74.81
C ASP A 337 -36.52 29.14 -73.45
N THR A 338 -37.34 30.11 -73.04
CA THR A 338 -37.17 30.82 -71.76
C THR A 338 -37.65 30.00 -70.55
N VAL A 339 -38.78 29.29 -70.67
CA VAL A 339 -39.30 28.44 -69.58
C VAL A 339 -38.42 27.20 -69.39
N GLY A 340 -37.94 26.59 -70.47
CA GLY A 340 -37.02 25.44 -70.41
C GLY A 340 -35.69 25.79 -69.71
N GLN A 341 -35.09 26.93 -70.05
CA GLN A 341 -33.83 27.36 -69.45
C GLN A 341 -33.97 27.78 -67.98
N THR A 342 -35.07 28.45 -67.61
CA THR A 342 -35.30 28.86 -66.22
C THR A 342 -35.65 27.68 -65.31
N TYR A 343 -36.44 26.72 -65.81
CA TYR A 343 -36.77 25.51 -65.07
C TYR A 343 -35.53 24.64 -64.78
N GLU A 344 -34.69 24.38 -65.79
CA GLU A 344 -33.46 23.61 -65.58
C GLU A 344 -32.46 24.34 -64.68
N LYS A 345 -32.39 25.66 -64.76
CA LYS A 345 -31.53 26.43 -63.85
C LYS A 345 -32.00 26.31 -62.39
N HIS A 346 -33.30 26.46 -62.12
CA HIS A 346 -33.84 26.31 -60.77
C HIS A 346 -33.76 24.88 -60.24
N LYS A 347 -34.00 23.87 -61.08
CA LYS A 347 -33.84 22.46 -60.69
C LYS A 347 -32.40 22.16 -60.23
N ASN A 348 -31.41 22.61 -61.00
CA ASN A 348 -29.99 22.44 -60.64
C ASN A 348 -29.61 23.23 -59.37
N GLU A 349 -30.25 24.36 -59.10
CA GLU A 349 -30.05 25.15 -57.87
C GLU A 349 -30.63 24.45 -56.64
N VAL A 350 -31.85 23.90 -56.76
CA VAL A 350 -32.51 23.12 -55.72
C VAL A 350 -31.73 21.84 -55.42
N ASP A 351 -31.28 21.10 -56.42
CA ASP A 351 -30.49 19.88 -56.24
C ASP A 351 -29.16 20.18 -55.53
N LYS A 352 -28.49 21.29 -55.85
CA LYS A 352 -27.27 21.72 -55.14
C LYS A 352 -27.54 22.05 -53.67
N ILE A 353 -28.65 22.71 -53.37
CA ILE A 353 -29.03 23.04 -51.98
C ILE A 353 -29.37 21.77 -51.21
N LEU A 354 -30.08 20.82 -51.84
CA LEU A 354 -30.42 19.53 -51.25
C LEU A 354 -29.16 18.72 -50.89
N ILE A 355 -28.23 18.56 -51.83
CA ILE A 355 -26.97 17.84 -51.61
C ILE A 355 -26.14 18.52 -50.51
N ALA A 356 -26.06 19.86 -50.51
CA ALA A 356 -25.34 20.60 -49.47
C ALA A 356 -25.96 20.41 -48.08
N ASN A 357 -27.29 20.39 -47.98
CA ASN A 357 -28.00 20.15 -46.73
C ASN A 357 -27.87 18.70 -46.25
N GLU A 358 -27.98 17.71 -47.15
CA GLU A 358 -27.75 16.30 -46.81
C GLU A 358 -26.34 16.09 -46.28
N THR A 359 -25.33 16.64 -46.95
CA THR A 359 -23.93 16.58 -46.50
C THR A 359 -23.76 17.21 -45.11
N LYS A 360 -24.41 18.36 -44.86
CA LYS A 360 -24.35 19.04 -43.56
C LYS A 360 -25.00 18.23 -42.45
N VAL A 361 -26.14 17.60 -42.72
CA VAL A 361 -26.84 16.71 -41.76
C VAL A 361 -26.00 15.48 -41.46
N GLU A 362 -25.37 14.86 -42.45
CA GLU A 362 -24.47 13.71 -42.29
C GLU A 362 -23.30 14.06 -41.36
N VAL A 363 -22.66 15.22 -41.58
CA VAL A 363 -21.56 15.71 -40.74
C VAL A 363 -22.02 15.97 -39.30
N MET A 364 -23.18 16.60 -39.11
CA MET A 364 -23.74 16.86 -37.77
C MET A 364 -24.09 15.55 -37.05
N LYS A 365 -24.63 14.56 -37.76
CA LYS A 365 -24.96 13.24 -37.20
C LYS A 365 -23.70 12.48 -36.76
N ASN A 366 -22.64 12.51 -37.57
CA ASN A 366 -21.37 11.89 -37.22
C ASN A 366 -20.71 12.58 -36.02
N ALA A 367 -20.75 13.92 -35.97
CA ALA A 367 -20.25 14.67 -34.82
C ALA A 367 -21.05 14.38 -33.53
N LEU A 368 -22.37 14.21 -33.62
CA LEU A 368 -23.21 13.86 -32.49
C LEU A 368 -22.92 12.44 -31.97
N LEU A 369 -22.74 11.46 -32.87
CA LEU A 369 -22.35 10.10 -32.49
C LEU A 369 -20.98 10.07 -31.79
N GLN A 370 -20.00 10.82 -32.31
CA GLN A 370 -18.68 10.95 -31.67
C GLN A 370 -18.77 11.63 -30.29
N ALA A 371 -19.62 12.65 -30.14
CA ALA A 371 -19.87 13.30 -28.85
C ALA A 371 -20.54 12.34 -27.84
N GLU A 372 -21.48 11.50 -28.28
CA GLU A 372 -22.09 10.49 -27.42
C GLU A 372 -21.10 9.39 -27.00
N GLU A 373 -20.26 8.92 -27.91
CA GLU A 373 -19.21 7.94 -27.58
C GLU A 373 -18.19 8.51 -26.58
N THR A 374 -17.73 9.73 -26.81
CA THR A 374 -16.80 10.39 -25.89
C THR A 374 -17.43 10.64 -24.52
N ALA A 375 -18.70 11.02 -24.45
CA ALA A 375 -19.45 11.17 -23.20
C ALA A 375 -19.60 9.84 -22.43
N LYS A 376 -19.87 8.73 -23.13
CA LYS A 376 -19.92 7.39 -22.53
C LYS A 376 -18.56 6.98 -21.98
N LEU A 377 -17.49 7.19 -22.75
CA LEU A 377 -16.12 6.90 -22.29
C LEU A 377 -15.74 7.73 -21.06
N THR A 378 -16.06 9.03 -21.04
CA THR A 378 -15.79 9.87 -19.86
C THR A 378 -16.61 9.46 -18.65
N THR A 379 -17.87 9.05 -18.83
CA THR A 379 -18.71 8.57 -17.73
C THR A 379 -18.13 7.29 -17.11
N ASN A 380 -17.73 6.33 -17.95
CA ASN A 380 -17.10 5.09 -17.49
C ASN A 380 -15.79 5.37 -16.75
N GLU A 381 -14.98 6.30 -17.26
CA GLU A 381 -13.72 6.67 -16.62
C GLU A 381 -13.95 7.34 -15.26
N LEU A 382 -15.01 8.14 -15.13
CA LEU A 382 -15.39 8.79 -13.88
C LEU A 382 -15.88 7.76 -12.84
N GLU A 383 -16.65 6.76 -13.27
CA GLU A 383 -17.04 5.63 -12.41
C GLU A 383 -15.82 4.80 -11.96
N ARG A 384 -14.87 4.54 -12.87
CA ARG A 384 -13.62 3.84 -12.54
C ARG A 384 -12.82 4.61 -11.49
N ILE A 385 -12.59 5.90 -11.71
CA ILE A 385 -11.87 6.78 -10.76
C ILE A 385 -12.57 6.80 -9.40
N LYS A 386 -13.91 6.87 -9.38
CA LYS A 386 -14.68 6.83 -8.13
C LYS A 386 -14.50 5.52 -7.38
N SER A 387 -14.52 4.38 -8.09
CA SER A 387 -14.26 3.06 -7.50
C SER A 387 -12.84 2.94 -6.95
N GLU A 388 -11.84 3.46 -7.66
CA GLU A 388 -10.44 3.48 -7.21
C GLU A 388 -10.29 4.37 -5.95
N TYR A 389 -10.96 5.52 -5.91
CA TYR A 389 -10.97 6.41 -4.76
C TYR A 389 -11.63 5.76 -3.52
N ASP A 390 -12.76 5.10 -3.69
CA ASP A 390 -13.44 4.37 -2.61
C ASP A 390 -12.56 3.23 -2.05
N LEU A 391 -11.82 2.53 -2.92
CA LEU A 391 -10.84 1.52 -2.52
C LEU A 391 -9.71 2.14 -1.68
N VAL A 392 -9.14 3.26 -2.11
CA VAL A 392 -8.10 3.98 -1.37
C VAL A 392 -8.59 4.44 0.00
N ILE A 393 -9.83 4.93 0.11
CA ILE A 393 -10.44 5.28 1.40
C ILE A 393 -10.53 4.05 2.30
N TYR A 394 -10.98 2.92 1.76
CA TYR A 394 -11.12 1.67 2.51
C TYR A 394 -9.76 1.18 3.03
N THR A 395 -8.75 1.12 2.16
CA THR A 395 -7.39 0.70 2.53
C THR A 395 -6.77 1.63 3.56
N ASN A 396 -6.97 2.95 3.45
CA ASN A 396 -6.51 3.91 4.46
C ASN A 396 -7.17 3.69 5.83
N ARG A 397 -8.45 3.29 5.87
CA ARG A 397 -9.11 2.96 7.14
C ARG A 397 -8.52 1.70 7.77
N GLU A 398 -8.32 0.64 6.99
CA GLU A 398 -7.70 -0.60 7.49
C GLU A 398 -6.28 -0.38 8.00
N LEU A 399 -5.48 0.42 7.28
CA LEU A 399 -4.13 0.77 7.70
C LEU A 399 -4.11 1.56 9.01
N ASN A 400 -5.03 2.52 9.19
CA ASN A 400 -5.13 3.28 10.44
C ASN A 400 -5.52 2.39 11.63
N GLU A 401 -6.40 1.41 11.40
CA GLU A 401 -6.79 0.45 12.45
C GLU A 401 -5.63 -0.48 12.83
N ALA A 402 -4.87 -0.96 11.83
CA ALA A 402 -3.65 -1.74 12.06
C ALA A 402 -2.58 -0.94 12.83
N ILE A 403 -2.37 0.34 12.48
CA ILE A 403 -1.45 1.24 13.20
C ILE A 403 -1.86 1.37 14.66
N LYS A 404 -3.17 1.52 14.95
CA LYS A 404 -3.66 1.66 16.32
C LYS A 404 -3.39 0.39 17.14
N ILE A 405 -3.60 -0.79 16.57
CA ILE A 405 -3.31 -2.08 17.21
C ILE A 405 -1.82 -2.20 17.53
N GLU A 406 -0.94 -1.86 16.58
CA GLU A 406 0.51 -1.91 16.79
C GLU A 406 0.99 -0.86 17.81
N GLN A 407 0.37 0.32 17.86
CA GLN A 407 0.63 1.31 18.92
C GLN A 407 0.24 0.80 20.31
N GLU A 408 -0.86 0.06 20.43
CA GLU A 408 -1.27 -0.56 21.70
C GLU A 408 -0.27 -1.64 22.13
N LYS A 409 0.14 -2.53 21.21
CA LYS A 409 1.20 -3.53 21.48
C LYS A 409 2.53 -2.89 21.88
N ALA A 410 2.93 -1.81 21.21
CA ALA A 410 4.17 -1.10 21.54
C ALA A 410 4.14 -0.53 22.96
N LYS A 411 2.99 -0.02 23.41
CA LYS A 411 2.80 0.44 24.80
C LYS A 411 2.89 -0.70 25.80
N GLU A 412 2.27 -1.84 25.51
CA GLU A 412 2.35 -3.03 26.38
C GLU A 412 3.78 -3.56 26.50
N LEU A 413 4.53 -3.60 25.39
CA LEU A 413 5.93 -4.01 25.38
C LEU A 413 6.81 -3.03 26.16
N ALA A 414 6.60 -1.72 26.00
CA ALA A 414 7.32 -0.72 26.77
C ALA A 414 7.12 -0.89 28.29
N ALA A 415 5.87 -1.15 28.72
CA ALA A 415 5.58 -1.43 30.13
C ALA A 415 6.27 -2.72 30.62
N LYS A 416 6.34 -3.76 29.79
CA LYS A 416 7.08 -5.00 30.11
C LYS A 416 8.58 -4.75 30.26
N VAL A 417 9.18 -3.91 29.41
CA VAL A 417 10.60 -3.55 29.51
C VAL A 417 10.90 -2.81 30.82
N GLU A 418 10.03 -1.89 31.25
CA GLU A 418 10.20 -1.20 32.53
C GLU A 418 10.18 -2.18 33.72
N ILE A 419 9.26 -3.16 33.71
CA ILE A 419 9.18 -4.20 34.75
C ILE A 419 10.47 -5.03 34.78
N LEU A 420 10.92 -5.54 33.62
CA LEU A 420 12.15 -6.34 33.54
C LEU A 420 13.39 -5.53 33.95
N THR A 421 13.43 -4.24 33.65
CA THR A 421 14.52 -3.35 34.07
C THR A 421 14.56 -3.20 35.60
N ALA A 422 13.40 -3.09 36.24
CA ALA A 422 13.31 -3.05 37.70
C ALA A 422 13.77 -4.37 38.33
N GLU A 423 13.33 -5.51 37.78
CA GLU A 423 13.75 -6.84 38.23
C GLU A 423 15.27 -7.04 38.10
N ASN A 424 15.86 -6.59 36.99
CA ASN A 424 17.30 -6.72 36.77
C ASN A 424 18.11 -5.89 37.78
N ASN A 425 17.66 -4.67 38.09
CA ASN A 425 18.29 -3.84 39.13
C ASN A 425 18.25 -4.50 40.52
N ASP A 426 17.19 -5.23 40.84
CA ASP A 426 17.10 -5.95 42.11
C ASP A 426 17.98 -7.20 42.12
N LEU A 427 18.11 -7.90 40.99
CA LEU A 427 19.08 -8.99 40.81
C LEU A 427 20.52 -8.51 40.95
N ASP A 428 20.86 -7.33 40.43
CA ASP A 428 22.19 -6.73 40.58
C ASP A 428 22.51 -6.40 42.04
N LYS A 429 21.55 -5.86 42.80
CA LYS A 429 21.72 -5.64 44.25
C LYS A 429 21.96 -6.96 44.98
N LEU A 430 21.22 -8.01 44.62
CA LEU A 430 21.38 -9.33 45.21
C LEU A 430 22.76 -9.93 44.88
N ASN A 431 23.21 -9.78 43.64
CA ASN A 431 24.53 -10.24 43.20
C ASN A 431 25.65 -9.53 43.98
N ASN A 432 25.58 -8.20 44.12
CA ASN A 432 26.53 -7.43 44.92
C ASN A 432 26.56 -7.86 46.39
N LEU A 433 25.40 -8.17 46.97
CA LEU A 433 25.32 -8.68 48.34
C LEU A 433 25.98 -10.07 48.45
N LEU A 434 25.77 -10.94 47.48
CA LEU A 434 26.34 -12.28 47.45
C LEU A 434 27.86 -12.25 47.30
N VAL A 435 28.39 -11.41 46.40
CA VAL A 435 29.83 -11.17 46.24
C VAL A 435 30.45 -10.67 47.55
N LYS A 436 29.79 -9.71 48.23
CA LYS A 436 30.25 -9.25 49.54
C LYS A 436 30.31 -10.39 50.56
N LYS A 437 29.26 -11.21 50.65
CA LYS A 437 29.21 -12.37 51.57
C LYS A 437 30.26 -13.43 51.25
N TYR A 438 30.54 -13.67 49.97
CA TYR A 438 31.58 -14.58 49.55
C TYR A 438 32.97 -14.10 50.00
N ASN A 439 33.29 -12.82 49.74
CA ASN A 439 34.55 -12.22 50.18
C ASN A 439 34.71 -12.20 51.71
N ASP A 440 33.64 -11.90 52.44
CA ASP A 440 33.63 -11.96 53.91
C ASP A 440 33.92 -13.39 54.39
N ASN A 441 33.38 -14.41 53.71
CA ASN A 441 33.59 -15.82 54.06
C ASN A 441 35.02 -16.29 53.75
N ASP A 442 35.59 -15.91 52.61
CA ASP A 442 36.99 -16.22 52.25
C ASP A 442 37.96 -15.60 53.26
N HIS A 443 37.70 -14.36 53.68
CA HIS A 443 38.48 -13.73 54.74
C HIS A 443 38.36 -14.49 56.07
N LEU A 444 37.16 -14.91 56.47
CA LEU A 444 36.96 -15.72 57.68
C LEU A 444 37.68 -17.08 57.61
N LEU A 445 37.63 -17.76 56.46
CA LEU A 445 38.35 -19.02 56.24
C LEU A 445 39.87 -18.82 56.33
N SER A 446 40.40 -17.76 55.70
CA SER A 446 41.81 -17.39 55.78
C SER A 446 42.26 -17.11 57.22
N VAL A 447 41.46 -16.34 57.97
CA VAL A 447 41.76 -16.05 59.39
C VAL A 447 41.67 -17.32 60.24
N SER A 448 40.67 -18.17 60.01
CA SER A 448 40.53 -19.45 60.71
C SER A 448 41.75 -20.34 60.50
N LYS A 449 42.20 -20.49 59.24
CA LYS A 449 43.41 -21.25 58.90
C LYS A 449 44.66 -20.68 59.57
N SER A 450 44.84 -19.35 59.55
CA SER A 450 45.96 -18.69 60.23
C SER A 450 45.94 -18.92 61.75
N ILE A 451 44.77 -18.92 62.38
CA ILE A 451 44.64 -19.20 63.81
C ILE A 451 45.00 -20.67 64.10
N SER A 452 44.53 -21.61 63.29
CA SER A 452 44.89 -23.04 63.42
C SER A 452 46.41 -23.25 63.33
N GLU A 453 47.07 -22.67 62.32
CA GLU A 453 48.52 -22.78 62.15
C GLU A 453 49.31 -22.17 63.33
N GLN A 454 48.81 -21.06 63.90
CA GLN A 454 49.42 -20.45 65.08
C GLN A 454 49.21 -21.30 66.35
N LEU A 455 48.03 -21.91 66.51
CA LEU A 455 47.75 -22.83 67.63
C LEU A 455 48.60 -24.09 67.57
N ASP A 456 48.82 -24.66 66.38
CA ASP A 456 49.71 -25.82 66.20
C ASP A 456 51.15 -25.49 66.62
N LYS A 457 51.64 -24.28 66.28
CA LYS A 457 52.96 -23.80 66.73
C LYS A 457 53.03 -23.59 68.24
N ILE A 458 51.96 -23.09 68.86
CA ILE A 458 51.86 -22.96 70.33
C ILE A 458 51.91 -24.34 70.98
N ASN A 459 51.15 -25.31 70.46
CA ASN A 459 51.12 -26.67 70.99
C ASN A 459 52.51 -27.36 70.89
N ALA A 460 53.18 -27.23 69.74
CA ALA A 460 54.54 -27.72 69.56
C ALA A 460 55.53 -27.04 70.52
N SER A 461 55.38 -25.74 70.76
CA SER A 461 56.20 -24.96 71.69
C SER A 461 55.93 -25.35 73.15
N GLN A 462 54.68 -25.67 73.51
CA GLN A 462 54.29 -26.15 74.82
C GLN A 462 54.87 -27.53 75.12
N LEU A 463 54.82 -28.47 74.16
CA LEU A 463 55.51 -29.76 74.27
C LEU A 463 57.02 -29.60 74.42
N SER A 464 57.61 -28.61 73.73
CA SER A 464 59.03 -28.27 73.84
C SER A 464 59.40 -27.63 75.18
N LEU A 465 58.51 -26.85 75.80
CA LEU A 465 58.66 -26.32 77.16
C LEU A 465 58.58 -27.45 78.20
N GLN A 466 57.62 -28.37 78.06
CA GLN A 466 57.46 -29.52 78.95
C GLN A 466 58.72 -30.40 79.01
N LYS A 467 59.44 -30.53 77.88
CA LYS A 467 60.75 -31.21 77.82
C LYS A 467 61.86 -30.43 78.53
N VAL A 468 61.90 -29.10 78.41
CA VAL A 468 62.94 -28.27 79.04
C VAL A 468 62.76 -28.17 80.55
N LEU A 469 61.51 -28.14 81.03
CA LEU A 469 61.18 -28.20 82.46
C LEU A 469 61.71 -29.46 83.16
N GLN A 470 61.96 -30.56 82.42
CA GLN A 470 62.55 -31.79 82.96
C GLN A 470 64.07 -31.72 83.10
N THR A 471 64.74 -30.70 82.54
CA THR A 471 66.21 -30.60 82.47
C THR A 471 66.83 -29.55 83.42
N SER A 472 66.04 -28.88 84.27
CA SER A 472 66.48 -27.88 85.28
C SER A 472 67.32 -26.71 84.73
N ASP A 473 66.98 -26.18 83.56
CA ASP A 473 67.60 -24.99 82.95
C ASP A 473 66.59 -23.81 82.98
N ASP A 474 66.66 -22.99 84.04
CA ASP A 474 65.65 -21.97 84.37
C ASP A 474 65.60 -20.81 83.36
N ASP A 475 66.73 -20.40 82.78
CA ASP A 475 66.79 -19.30 81.81
C ASP A 475 66.12 -19.69 80.48
N LYS A 476 66.37 -20.91 79.99
CA LYS A 476 65.69 -21.43 78.79
C LYS A 476 64.19 -21.65 79.01
N THR A 477 63.80 -21.97 80.25
CA THR A 477 62.40 -22.15 80.64
C THR A 477 61.65 -20.82 80.61
N ASN A 478 62.22 -19.78 81.24
CA ASN A 478 61.62 -18.45 81.29
C ASN A 478 61.49 -17.81 79.90
N GLN A 479 62.51 -17.94 79.05
CA GLN A 479 62.45 -17.42 77.67
C GLN A 479 61.35 -18.11 76.85
N LYS A 480 61.18 -19.43 76.96
CA LYS A 480 60.11 -20.16 76.28
C LYS A 480 58.71 -19.78 76.77
N ILE A 481 58.55 -19.46 78.06
CA ILE A 481 57.27 -18.98 78.61
C ILE A 481 56.93 -17.60 78.03
N ILE A 482 57.91 -16.68 77.93
CA ILE A 482 57.71 -15.37 77.32
C ILE A 482 57.31 -15.50 75.84
N ASP A 483 57.98 -16.38 75.09
CA ASP A 483 57.69 -16.60 73.67
C ASP A 483 56.31 -17.25 73.46
N LEU A 484 55.90 -18.17 74.33
CA LEU A 484 54.55 -18.74 74.35
C LEU A 484 53.47 -17.68 74.64
N ASN A 485 53.69 -16.82 75.63
CA ASN A 485 52.75 -15.74 75.96
C ASN A 485 52.60 -14.76 74.80
N LYS A 486 53.71 -14.37 74.15
CA LYS A 486 53.66 -13.53 72.93
C LYS A 486 52.88 -14.20 71.79
N ALA A 487 53.07 -15.51 71.58
CA ALA A 487 52.34 -16.24 70.56
C ALA A 487 50.83 -16.33 70.87
N ILE A 488 50.46 -16.54 72.14
CA ILE A 488 49.07 -16.52 72.61
C ILE A 488 48.44 -15.13 72.41
N ASP A 489 49.16 -14.05 72.74
CA ASP A 489 48.68 -12.68 72.53
C ASP A 489 48.45 -12.37 71.04
N GLN A 490 49.31 -12.89 70.17
CA GLN A 490 49.19 -12.73 68.73
C GLN A 490 47.97 -13.47 68.15
N VAL A 491 47.67 -14.68 68.64
CA VAL A 491 46.44 -15.41 68.30
C VAL A 491 45.20 -14.64 68.79
N ASN A 492 45.22 -14.15 70.03
CA ASN A 492 44.11 -13.38 70.61
C ASN A 492 43.84 -12.08 69.86
N SER A 493 44.88 -11.40 69.38
CA SER A 493 44.75 -10.21 68.53
C SER A 493 44.10 -10.54 67.18
N THR A 494 44.57 -11.60 66.52
CA THR A 494 44.02 -12.10 65.24
C THR A 494 42.55 -12.53 65.39
N TYR A 495 42.18 -13.17 66.50
CA TYR A 495 40.80 -13.55 66.81
C TYR A 495 39.90 -12.33 67.13
N LYS A 496 40.42 -11.31 67.81
CA LYS A 496 39.65 -10.07 68.08
C LYS A 496 39.37 -9.30 66.80
N GLN A 497 40.32 -9.23 65.88
CA GLN A 497 40.14 -8.60 64.57
C GLN A 497 39.08 -9.33 63.72
N SER A 498 38.99 -10.66 63.81
CA SER A 498 37.97 -11.43 63.08
C SER A 498 36.55 -11.31 63.67
N LYS A 499 36.43 -11.06 64.99
CA LYS A 499 35.14 -10.80 65.64
C LYS A 499 34.52 -9.45 65.28
N GLY A 500 35.33 -8.43 64.97
CA GLY A 500 34.85 -7.11 64.54
C GLY A 500 34.00 -7.13 63.27
N LEU A 501 34.14 -8.15 62.44
CA LEU A 501 33.42 -8.32 61.17
C LEU A 501 32.04 -8.99 61.32
N LYS A 502 31.67 -9.50 62.51
CA LYS A 502 30.42 -10.26 62.72
C LYS A 502 29.21 -9.42 63.15
N ASN A 503 29.37 -8.14 63.49
CA ASN A 503 28.32 -7.34 64.15
C ASN A 503 27.97 -6.02 63.45
N GLU A 504 27.60 -6.06 62.18
CA GLU A 504 26.65 -5.06 61.66
C GLU A 504 25.29 -5.73 61.44
N PRO A 505 24.25 -5.39 62.21
CA PRO A 505 22.90 -5.82 61.90
C PRO A 505 22.49 -5.13 60.59
N ILE A 506 22.43 -5.91 59.52
CA ILE A 506 21.96 -5.45 58.21
C ILE A 506 20.47 -5.18 58.36
N GLN A 507 20.09 -3.90 58.39
CA GLN A 507 18.71 -3.51 58.20
C GLN A 507 18.36 -3.78 56.73
N LEU A 508 17.63 -4.87 56.47
CA LEU A 508 16.92 -5.01 55.21
C LEU A 508 15.98 -3.79 55.08
N PRO A 509 16.01 -3.04 53.97
CA PRO A 509 15.02 -2.00 53.75
C PRO A 509 13.65 -2.68 53.84
N LYS A 510 12.80 -2.21 54.76
CA LYS A 510 11.39 -2.60 54.79
C LYS A 510 10.74 -2.05 53.53
N SER A 511 10.87 -2.75 52.41
CA SER A 511 9.99 -2.53 51.28
C SER A 511 8.62 -3.04 51.70
N THR A 512 7.64 -2.14 51.72
CA THR A 512 6.23 -2.50 51.71
C THR A 512 6.01 -3.64 50.73
N PRO A 513 5.26 -4.68 51.09
CA PRO A 513 4.88 -5.70 50.13
C PRO A 513 3.98 -5.01 49.11
N THR A 514 4.55 -4.61 47.97
CA THR A 514 3.74 -4.44 46.77
C THR A 514 3.14 -5.83 46.57
N GLN A 515 1.81 -5.95 46.66
CA GLN A 515 1.10 -7.19 46.43
C GLN A 515 1.51 -7.75 45.08
N GLY A 516 2.55 -8.58 45.07
CA GLY A 516 2.79 -9.52 44.00
C GLY A 516 1.55 -10.40 44.00
N LYS A 517 0.63 -10.13 43.07
CA LYS A 517 -0.25 -11.17 42.60
C LYS A 517 0.70 -12.31 42.23
N ILE A 518 0.66 -13.38 43.04
CA ILE A 518 1.18 -14.67 42.63
C ILE A 518 0.50 -14.90 41.28
N ILE A 519 1.30 -14.89 40.22
CA ILE A 519 0.87 -15.39 38.92
C ILE A 519 0.60 -16.87 39.20
N GLU A 520 -0.68 -17.22 39.36
CA GLU A 520 -1.11 -18.59 39.07
C GLU A 520 -0.51 -18.90 37.71
N TYR A 521 0.30 -19.96 37.66
CA TYR A 521 0.72 -20.55 36.39
C TYR A 521 -0.58 -20.83 35.63
N ILE A 522 -0.90 -19.94 34.70
CA ILE A 522 -1.86 -20.23 33.66
C ILE A 522 -1.14 -21.29 32.85
N ASP A 523 -1.60 -22.53 32.98
CA ASP A 523 -1.30 -23.58 32.01
C ASP A 523 -1.52 -22.98 30.62
N GLU A 524 -0.41 -22.72 29.94
CA GLU A 524 -0.37 -22.57 28.50
C GLU A 524 -0.83 -23.92 27.94
N ASP A 525 -2.14 -24.09 27.70
CA ASP A 525 -2.61 -24.78 26.49
C ASP A 525 -4.13 -24.84 26.22
N ASP A 526 -5.06 -24.48 27.13
CA ASP A 526 -6.51 -24.71 26.84
C ASP A 526 -7.38 -23.46 26.57
N THR A 527 -6.83 -22.23 26.59
CA THR A 527 -7.65 -21.00 26.52
C THR A 527 -7.48 -20.13 25.26
N LEU A 528 -6.36 -20.23 24.54
CA LEU A 528 -6.15 -19.43 23.31
C LEU A 528 -7.03 -19.90 22.15
N ASP A 529 -7.22 -21.22 22.02
CA ASP A 529 -8.05 -21.80 20.95
C ASP A 529 -9.55 -21.50 21.17
N SER A 530 -9.96 -21.36 22.44
CA SER A 530 -11.35 -21.08 22.81
C SER A 530 -11.78 -19.62 22.59
N GLN A 531 -10.87 -18.64 22.69
CA GLN A 531 -11.20 -17.22 22.44
C GLN A 531 -11.14 -16.86 20.95
N TRP A 532 -10.17 -17.38 20.21
CA TRP A 532 -10.10 -17.21 18.75
C TRP A 532 -11.25 -17.95 18.05
N ALA A 533 -11.60 -19.17 18.46
CA ALA A 533 -12.76 -19.88 17.91
C ALA A 533 -14.09 -19.17 18.22
N ARG A 534 -14.24 -18.51 19.37
CA ARG A 534 -15.43 -17.71 19.71
C ARG A 534 -15.51 -16.42 18.89
N GLN A 535 -14.41 -15.68 18.71
CA GLN A 535 -14.40 -14.47 17.89
C GLN A 535 -14.61 -14.78 16.40
N PHE A 536 -14.02 -15.86 15.88
CA PHE A 536 -14.30 -16.32 14.51
C PHE A 536 -15.71 -16.87 14.35
N SER A 537 -16.28 -17.56 15.36
CA SER A 537 -17.66 -18.07 15.34
C SER A 537 -18.70 -16.93 15.43
N GLU A 538 -18.44 -15.89 16.21
CA GLU A 538 -19.28 -14.69 16.26
C GLU A 538 -19.15 -13.84 14.99
N ALA A 539 -17.94 -13.68 14.45
CA ALA A 539 -17.73 -12.99 13.17
C ALA A 539 -18.41 -13.75 12.02
N THR A 540 -18.29 -15.08 11.96
CA THR A 540 -18.99 -15.89 10.96
C THR A 540 -20.51 -15.94 11.19
N LYS A 541 -21.01 -15.90 12.44
CA LYS A 541 -22.45 -15.70 12.72
C LYS A 541 -22.93 -14.33 12.25
N ARG A 542 -22.21 -13.25 12.53
CA ARG A 542 -22.57 -11.88 12.06
C ARG A 542 -22.51 -11.75 10.54
N ILE A 543 -21.55 -12.43 9.88
CA ILE A 543 -21.47 -12.49 8.41
C ILE A 543 -22.61 -13.33 7.84
N LYS A 544 -22.98 -14.46 8.47
CA LYS A 544 -24.15 -15.27 8.09
C LYS A 544 -25.45 -14.52 8.30
N GLU A 545 -25.62 -13.78 9.40
CA GLU A 545 -26.79 -12.92 9.67
C GLU A 545 -26.89 -11.75 8.68
N LYS A 546 -25.78 -11.08 8.34
CA LYS A 546 -25.76 -10.05 7.30
C LYS A 546 -26.11 -10.61 5.91
N LYS A 547 -25.62 -11.82 5.57
CA LYS A 547 -25.99 -12.51 4.32
C LYS A 547 -27.46 -12.96 4.33
N LEU A 548 -27.99 -13.43 5.47
CA LEU A 548 -29.39 -13.81 5.63
C LEU A 548 -30.33 -12.60 5.53
N ASN A 549 -29.96 -11.45 6.13
CA ASN A 549 -30.71 -10.21 6.02
C ASN A 549 -30.67 -9.59 4.61
N LYS A 550 -29.54 -9.69 3.89
CA LYS A 550 -29.49 -9.34 2.46
C LYS A 550 -30.40 -10.22 1.61
N LYS A 551 -30.46 -11.54 1.90
CA LYS A 551 -31.33 -12.48 1.18
C LYS A 551 -32.81 -12.25 1.49
N LYS A 552 -33.16 -11.97 2.75
CA LYS A 552 -34.54 -11.58 3.14
C LYS A 552 -34.97 -10.26 2.52
N LYS A 553 -34.08 -9.27 2.45
CA LYS A 553 -34.35 -7.99 1.78
C LYS A 553 -34.55 -8.17 0.27
N ALA A 554 -33.71 -8.98 -0.39
CA ALA A 554 -33.88 -9.29 -1.80
C ALA A 554 -35.15 -10.09 -2.11
N LEU A 555 -35.61 -10.96 -1.18
CA LEU A 555 -36.90 -11.66 -1.29
C LEU A 555 -38.08 -10.71 -1.09
N LEU A 556 -38.01 -9.80 -0.11
CA LEU A 556 -39.03 -8.77 0.10
C LEU A 556 -39.12 -7.79 -1.09
N ASP A 557 -37.98 -7.36 -1.62
CA ASP A 557 -37.94 -6.47 -2.79
C ASP A 557 -38.48 -7.17 -4.05
N LYS A 558 -38.33 -8.50 -4.14
CA LYS A 558 -38.90 -9.33 -5.22
C LYS A 558 -40.41 -9.55 -5.05
N GLU A 559 -40.90 -9.81 -3.83
CA GLU A 559 -42.34 -9.89 -3.54
C GLU A 559 -43.04 -8.54 -3.78
N ILE A 560 -42.40 -7.42 -3.42
CA ILE A 560 -42.93 -6.07 -3.69
C ILE A 560 -42.93 -5.76 -5.20
N SER A 561 -42.00 -6.32 -5.96
CA SER A 561 -41.96 -6.23 -7.42
C SER A 561 -43.01 -7.08 -8.13
N GLU A 562 -43.48 -8.17 -7.50
CA GLU A 562 -44.52 -9.05 -8.06
C GLU A 562 -45.95 -8.60 -7.67
N PHE A 563 -46.07 -7.64 -6.76
CA PHE A 563 -47.34 -7.01 -6.33
C PHE A 563 -47.63 -5.63 -6.96
N LYS A 564 -46.72 -5.09 -7.78
CA LYS A 564 -46.94 -3.90 -8.64
C LYS A 564 -47.12 -4.33 -10.08
#